data_AF-A0AAE9DK74-F1
#
_entry.id   AF-A0AAE9DK74-F1
#
_cell.length_a   1.000
_cell.length_b   1.000
_cell.length_c   1.000
_cell.angle_alpha   90.00
_cell.angle_beta   90.00
_cell.angle_gamma   90.00
#
_symmetry.space_group_name_H-M   'P 1'
#
loop_
_entity.id
_entity.type
_entity.pdbx_description
1 polymer ?
#
loop_
_entity_poly.entity_id
_entity_poly.type
_entity_poly.pdbx_seq_one_letter_code
_entity_poly.pdbx_strand_id
1 'polypeptide(L)'
;MNGVKNMQDNFRNPNDLVSQIEQLTKKTAVIPSLEHQLHALKHREKVFRRQSAIFQSASSLDVSNAKTDHETVSKLTVELERVRSELERTTEMNMAQKEEIKRQNKKILELSTKPQKLVAIFQEEMQKKDELIRKLNDEVVDLRGQIRVVIRVRDFKKDPSFNFQITSQNEVKFQQNNFSNVFAFENVFQPGANQPEVFDDIKELILCALHGKNVSLIAYGPTSSGKTYTMRGESGDEKKGVIPRAIQFLLEQSMKELAVIGWTYNFDASFIEVYNEEVFDLLDDKKKLEMKQTTTVGSKKIPINDMADVTDLLELADSQRSVATTACNQHSSRSHAIFQINIDGVHKSGETVKCCLNLVDLAGSERAKESGAQGKQFTELTKINQSLSTLKKCIRAQKTKMPHVPWRESKLTILLRDYLGAGSSKTMFIAHVNPSDASETKRTLEFTADLRSTNIGKATVQTGQ
;
A
#
# COMPACT_ATOMS: atom_id res chain seq x y z
N MET A 1 34.14 14.31 2.67
CA MET A 1 34.30 13.66 1.36
C MET A 1 35.79 13.44 0.99
N ASN A 2 36.62 12.87 1.89
CA ASN A 2 38.04 12.56 1.59
C ASN A 2 38.65 11.46 2.49
N GLY A 3 37.86 10.50 2.98
CA GLY A 3 38.35 9.46 3.92
C GLY A 3 38.05 8.01 3.52
N VAL A 4 37.41 7.77 2.36
CA VAL A 4 36.84 6.45 2.00
C VAL A 4 37.49 5.85 0.74
N LYS A 5 38.48 6.50 0.12
CA LYS A 5 39.09 6.05 -1.14
C LYS A 5 40.36 5.20 -1.04
N ASN A 6 40.93 4.98 0.15
CA ASN A 6 42.21 4.26 0.30
C ASN A 6 42.11 2.88 0.99
N MET A 7 40.93 2.24 0.96
CA MET A 7 40.72 0.94 1.63
C MET A 7 40.21 -0.16 0.69
N GLN A 8 40.50 -0.05 -0.62
CA GLN A 8 40.12 -1.06 -1.62
C GLN A 8 41.30 -1.82 -2.27
N ASP A 9 42.56 -1.44 -2.02
CA ASP A 9 43.71 -2.03 -2.75
C ASP A 9 44.50 -3.11 -1.99
N ASN A 10 44.03 -3.62 -0.85
CA ASN A 10 44.77 -4.63 -0.08
C ASN A 10 44.04 -5.97 0.14
N PHE A 11 42.92 -6.22 -0.53
CA PHE A 11 42.35 -7.57 -0.57
C PHE A 11 43.15 -8.44 -1.54
N ARG A 12 44.23 -9.06 -1.02
CA ARG A 12 44.82 -10.23 -1.68
C ARG A 12 43.72 -11.28 -1.84
N ASN A 13 43.46 -11.65 -3.09
CA ASN A 13 42.42 -12.55 -3.53
C ASN A 13 42.43 -13.84 -2.67
N PRO A 14 41.30 -14.29 -2.07
CA PRO A 14 41.25 -15.53 -1.28
C PRO A 14 41.78 -16.76 -2.03
N ASN A 15 41.64 -16.77 -3.36
CA ASN A 15 42.16 -17.81 -4.23
C ASN A 15 43.71 -17.86 -4.25
N ASP A 16 44.38 -16.75 -3.97
CA ASP A 16 45.84 -16.65 -3.94
C ASP A 16 46.41 -17.27 -2.65
N LEU A 17 45.71 -17.12 -1.53
CA LEU A 17 46.04 -17.78 -0.25
C LEU A 17 45.81 -19.29 -0.29
N VAL A 18 44.71 -19.74 -0.92
CA VAL A 18 44.44 -21.17 -1.12
C VAL A 18 45.49 -21.79 -2.04
N SER A 19 45.84 -21.11 -3.14
CA SER A 19 46.92 -21.51 -4.04
C SER A 19 48.28 -21.62 -3.33
N GLN A 20 48.60 -20.66 -2.44
CA GLN A 20 49.83 -20.68 -1.65
C GLN A 20 49.85 -21.84 -0.63
N ILE A 21 48.72 -22.14 0.01
CA ILE A 21 48.59 -23.31 0.92
C ILE A 21 48.75 -24.61 0.14
N GLU A 22 48.16 -24.76 -1.05
CA GLU A 22 48.30 -25.95 -1.88
C GLU A 22 49.75 -26.16 -2.36
N GLN A 23 50.43 -25.08 -2.78
CA GLN A 23 51.84 -25.15 -3.18
C GLN A 23 52.75 -25.56 -2.00
N LEU A 24 52.48 -25.06 -0.80
CA LEU A 24 53.24 -25.41 0.41
C LEU A 24 52.95 -26.84 0.89
N THR A 25 51.71 -27.32 0.75
CA THR A 25 51.34 -28.72 1.03
C THR A 25 52.09 -29.67 0.10
N LYS A 26 52.20 -29.31 -1.19
CA LYS A 26 53.01 -30.07 -2.16
C LYS A 26 54.50 -30.06 -1.83
N LYS A 27 55.05 -28.93 -1.36
CA LYS A 27 56.46 -28.81 -0.97
C LYS A 27 56.78 -29.57 0.32
N THR A 28 55.88 -29.55 1.31
CA THR A 28 56.07 -30.26 2.59
C THR A 28 55.87 -31.78 2.47
N ALA A 29 55.07 -32.26 1.52
CA ALA A 29 54.89 -33.69 1.25
C ALA A 29 56.19 -34.45 0.88
N VAL A 30 57.22 -33.74 0.40
CA VAL A 30 58.50 -34.33 -0.02
C VAL A 30 59.48 -34.50 1.16
N ILE A 31 59.24 -33.82 2.29
CA ILE A 31 60.13 -33.80 3.46
C ILE A 31 60.39 -35.20 4.03
N PRO A 32 59.38 -36.08 4.26
CA PRO A 32 59.62 -37.41 4.82
C PRO A 32 60.49 -38.30 3.91
N SER A 33 60.34 -38.15 2.59
CA SER A 33 61.17 -38.87 1.60
C SER A 33 62.63 -38.39 1.65
N LEU A 34 62.85 -37.08 1.77
CA LEU A 34 64.19 -36.50 1.89
C LEU A 34 64.85 -36.87 3.22
N GLU A 35 64.10 -36.89 4.33
CA GLU A 35 64.60 -37.36 5.64
C GLU A 35 65.00 -38.83 5.60
N HIS A 36 64.21 -39.66 4.93
CA HIS A 36 64.52 -41.08 4.76
C HIS A 36 65.79 -41.30 3.90
N GLN A 37 65.92 -40.56 2.79
CA GLN A 37 67.12 -40.59 1.95
C GLN A 37 68.36 -40.09 2.69
N LEU A 38 68.24 -39.01 3.48
CA LEU A 38 69.32 -38.49 4.31
C LEU A 38 69.76 -39.50 5.37
N HIS A 39 68.80 -40.20 6.00
CA HIS A 39 69.10 -41.24 6.98
C HIS A 39 69.81 -42.44 6.33
N ALA A 40 69.38 -42.87 5.14
CA ALA A 40 70.02 -43.92 4.38
C ALA A 40 71.46 -43.56 3.97
N LEU A 41 71.68 -42.32 3.51
CA LEU A 41 73.01 -41.80 3.16
C LEU A 41 73.92 -41.67 4.38
N LYS A 42 73.43 -41.16 5.52
CA LYS A 42 74.19 -41.12 6.79
C LYS A 42 74.58 -42.51 7.28
N HIS A 43 73.68 -43.48 7.15
CA HIS A 43 73.99 -44.87 7.49
C HIS A 43 75.07 -45.44 6.57
N ARG A 44 74.96 -45.18 5.25
CA ARG A 44 75.94 -45.61 4.26
C ARG A 44 77.29 -44.93 4.46
N GLU A 45 77.34 -43.64 4.80
CA GLU A 45 78.57 -42.92 5.18
C GLU A 45 79.21 -43.53 6.43
N LYS A 46 78.42 -43.88 7.44
CA LYS A 46 78.91 -44.51 8.68
C LYS A 46 79.50 -45.91 8.42
N VAL A 47 78.85 -46.69 7.54
CA VAL A 47 79.37 -47.98 7.07
C VAL A 47 80.64 -47.78 6.24
N PHE A 48 80.68 -46.78 5.38
CA PHE A 48 81.83 -46.45 4.54
C PHE A 48 83.02 -45.92 5.34
N ARG A 49 82.82 -45.12 6.40
CA ARG A 49 83.90 -44.74 7.34
C ARG A 49 84.48 -45.95 8.07
N ARG A 50 83.64 -46.91 8.44
CA ARG A 50 84.08 -48.19 9.02
C ARG A 50 84.85 -49.04 8.00
N GLN A 51 84.41 -49.08 6.74
CA GLN A 51 85.11 -49.77 5.66
C GLN A 51 86.41 -49.04 5.25
N SER A 52 86.45 -47.71 5.24
CA SER A 52 87.63 -46.90 4.95
C SER A 52 88.72 -47.05 6.01
N ALA A 53 88.34 -47.19 7.29
CA ALA A 53 89.27 -47.57 8.36
C ALA A 53 89.85 -48.99 8.18
N ILE A 54 89.15 -49.86 7.44
CA ILE A 54 89.58 -51.22 7.09
C ILE A 54 90.35 -51.25 5.75
N PHE A 55 90.23 -50.20 4.92
CA PHE A 55 90.71 -50.14 3.53
C PHE A 55 91.88 -49.16 3.32
N GLN A 56 92.61 -48.77 4.38
CA GLN A 56 93.95 -48.14 4.25
C GLN A 56 94.99 -49.05 3.55
N SER A 57 94.57 -50.22 3.06
CA SER A 57 95.37 -51.19 2.33
C SER A 57 94.93 -51.44 0.87
N ALA A 58 94.01 -50.68 0.26
CA ALA A 58 93.75 -50.78 -1.19
C ALA A 58 93.18 -49.51 -1.87
N SER A 59 93.63 -49.24 -3.10
CA SER A 59 93.03 -48.50 -4.25
C SER A 59 92.38 -47.09 -4.11
N SER A 60 92.74 -46.21 -5.06
CA SER A 60 92.52 -44.75 -5.11
C SER A 60 91.21 -44.24 -5.77
N LEU A 61 90.28 -45.13 -6.17
CA LEU A 61 89.04 -44.74 -6.90
C LEU A 61 87.83 -44.45 -6.00
N ASP A 62 87.83 -44.89 -4.74
CA ASP A 62 86.67 -44.79 -3.83
C ASP A 62 86.66 -43.53 -2.93
N VAL A 63 87.81 -42.84 -2.80
CA VAL A 63 87.96 -41.65 -1.95
C VAL A 63 87.42 -40.37 -2.61
N SER A 64 87.45 -40.29 -3.95
CA SER A 64 86.90 -39.16 -4.70
C SER A 64 85.38 -39.09 -4.58
N ASN A 65 84.69 -40.23 -4.75
CA ASN A 65 83.23 -40.35 -4.62
C ASN A 65 82.75 -40.02 -3.19
N ALA A 66 83.50 -40.42 -2.16
CA ALA A 66 83.18 -40.11 -0.77
C ALA A 66 83.34 -38.60 -0.44
N LYS A 67 84.30 -37.91 -1.05
CA LYS A 67 84.47 -36.46 -0.90
C LYS A 67 83.33 -35.68 -1.57
N THR A 68 82.93 -36.08 -2.78
CA THR A 68 81.79 -35.47 -3.48
C THR A 68 80.47 -35.70 -2.74
N ASP A 69 80.26 -36.88 -2.15
CA ASP A 69 79.08 -37.17 -1.33
C ASP A 69 79.06 -36.33 -0.05
N HIS A 70 80.22 -36.13 0.60
CA HIS A 70 80.33 -35.32 1.80
C HIS A 70 80.04 -33.83 1.53
N GLU A 71 80.55 -33.27 0.44
CA GLU A 71 80.22 -31.89 0.01
C GLU A 71 78.74 -31.72 -0.32
N THR A 72 78.12 -32.73 -0.94
CA THR A 72 76.70 -32.71 -1.29
C THR A 72 75.82 -32.77 -0.04
N VAL A 73 76.15 -33.64 0.93
CA VAL A 73 75.48 -33.72 2.22
C VAL A 73 75.61 -32.40 3.00
N SER A 74 76.81 -31.78 3.00
CA SER A 74 77.02 -30.49 3.67
C SER A 74 76.15 -29.38 3.08
N LYS A 75 76.11 -29.26 1.74
CA LYS A 75 75.25 -28.27 1.04
C LYS A 75 73.77 -28.49 1.34
N LEU A 76 73.31 -29.74 1.26
CA LEU A 76 71.91 -30.09 1.56
C LEU A 76 71.55 -29.79 3.02
N THR A 77 72.48 -29.97 3.97
CA THR A 77 72.22 -29.71 5.39
C THR A 77 71.98 -28.23 5.64
N VAL A 78 72.82 -27.35 5.07
CA VAL A 78 72.66 -25.89 5.15
C VAL A 78 71.34 -25.42 4.52
N GLU A 79 70.98 -26.00 3.37
CA GLU A 79 69.73 -25.69 2.69
C GLU A 79 68.49 -26.15 3.49
N LEU A 80 68.56 -27.32 4.14
CA LEU A 80 67.51 -27.83 5.01
C LEU A 80 67.28 -26.93 6.24
N GLU A 81 68.37 -26.42 6.81
CA GLU A 81 68.33 -25.51 7.95
C GLU A 81 67.73 -24.14 7.57
N ARG A 82 68.07 -23.64 6.38
CA ARG A 82 67.47 -22.44 5.79
C ARG A 82 65.96 -22.60 5.60
N VAL A 83 65.52 -23.70 5.01
CA VAL A 83 64.10 -24.00 4.75
C VAL A 83 63.33 -24.18 6.07
N ARG A 84 63.92 -24.82 7.08
CA ARG A 84 63.31 -24.92 8.42
C ARG A 84 63.03 -23.55 9.03
N SER A 85 64.02 -22.65 8.98
CA SER A 85 63.86 -21.30 9.53
C SER A 85 62.82 -20.47 8.78
N GLU A 86 62.73 -20.60 7.45
CA GLU A 86 61.66 -19.98 6.65
C GLU A 86 60.28 -20.55 6.99
N LEU A 87 60.18 -21.87 7.18
CA LEU A 87 58.92 -22.53 7.55
C LEU A 87 58.44 -22.04 8.92
N GLU A 88 59.33 -21.97 9.89
CA GLU A 88 59.03 -21.54 11.27
C GLU A 88 58.49 -20.10 11.30
N ARG A 89 59.18 -19.16 10.61
CA ARG A 89 58.70 -17.77 10.44
C ARG A 89 57.33 -17.70 9.75
N THR A 90 57.12 -18.53 8.72
CA THR A 90 55.86 -18.56 7.98
C THR A 90 54.72 -19.10 8.86
N THR A 91 54.99 -20.11 9.69
CA THR A 91 54.00 -20.66 10.62
C THR A 91 53.60 -19.65 11.70
N GLU A 92 54.54 -18.88 12.25
CA GLU A 92 54.25 -17.82 13.21
C GLU A 92 53.40 -16.70 12.58
N MET A 93 53.78 -16.26 11.38
CA MET A 93 53.03 -15.24 10.64
C MET A 93 51.60 -15.70 10.32
N ASN A 94 51.42 -16.97 9.93
CA ASN A 94 50.09 -17.54 9.67
C ASN A 94 49.24 -17.65 10.94
N MET A 95 49.84 -18.01 12.08
CA MET A 95 49.14 -18.03 13.37
C MET A 95 48.65 -16.63 13.74
N ALA A 96 49.50 -15.61 13.59
CA ALA A 96 49.14 -14.22 13.84
C ALA A 96 48.01 -13.74 12.91
N GLN A 97 48.08 -14.05 11.61
CA GLN A 97 47.01 -13.73 10.65
C GLN A 97 45.70 -14.43 10.99
N LYS A 98 45.74 -15.69 11.42
CA LYS A 98 44.54 -16.47 11.78
C LYS A 98 43.81 -15.87 12.98
N GLU A 99 44.56 -15.38 13.97
CA GLU A 99 43.98 -14.69 15.13
C GLU A 99 43.39 -13.32 14.75
N GLU A 100 44.04 -12.57 13.87
CA GLU A 100 43.48 -11.29 13.37
C GLU A 100 42.21 -11.52 12.55
N ILE A 101 42.17 -12.55 11.69
CA ILE A 101 40.95 -12.93 10.95
C ILE A 101 39.81 -13.31 11.91
N LYS A 102 40.07 -14.07 12.97
CA LYS A 102 39.06 -14.38 14.00
C LYS A 102 38.52 -13.10 14.65
N ARG A 103 39.41 -12.16 14.98
CA ARG A 103 39.03 -10.89 15.60
C ARG A 103 38.16 -10.04 14.67
N GLN A 104 38.53 -9.97 13.39
CA GLN A 104 37.76 -9.26 12.37
C GLN A 104 36.39 -9.91 12.12
N ASN A 105 36.33 -11.24 12.02
CA ASN A 105 35.07 -11.97 11.85
C ASN A 105 34.11 -11.75 13.03
N LYS A 106 34.63 -11.74 14.27
CA LYS A 106 33.82 -11.39 15.44
C LYS A 106 33.25 -9.97 15.34
N LYS A 107 34.07 -9.01 14.91
CA LYS A 107 33.64 -7.61 14.74
C LYS A 107 32.61 -7.45 13.62
N ILE A 108 32.75 -8.18 12.50
CA ILE A 108 31.77 -8.23 11.41
C ILE A 108 30.43 -8.81 11.92
N LEU A 109 30.47 -9.86 12.73
CA LEU A 109 29.27 -10.45 13.32
C LEU A 109 28.56 -9.48 14.27
N GLU A 110 29.31 -8.78 15.11
CA GLU A 110 28.74 -7.74 16.00
C GLU A 110 28.18 -6.55 15.20
N LEU A 111 28.84 -6.13 14.12
CA LEU A 111 28.38 -5.04 13.26
C LEU A 111 27.16 -5.41 12.41
N SER A 112 26.97 -6.69 12.06
CA SER A 112 25.81 -7.15 11.29
C SER A 112 24.58 -7.41 12.16
N THR A 113 24.77 -7.82 13.42
CA THR A 113 23.66 -8.11 14.35
C THR A 113 23.02 -6.85 14.95
N LYS A 114 23.79 -5.79 15.19
CA LYS A 114 23.28 -4.52 15.76
C LYS A 114 22.19 -3.86 14.89
N PRO A 115 22.38 -3.68 13.56
CA PRO A 115 21.34 -3.12 12.69
C PRO A 115 20.07 -3.97 12.67
N GLN A 116 20.20 -5.30 12.64
CA GLN A 116 19.04 -6.21 12.62
C GLN A 116 18.19 -6.08 13.89
N LYS A 117 18.84 -6.01 15.06
CA LYS A 117 18.13 -5.76 16.32
C LYS A 117 17.45 -4.39 16.34
N LEU A 118 18.11 -3.36 15.84
CA LEU A 118 17.54 -2.01 15.77
C LEU A 118 16.33 -1.96 14.83
N VAL A 119 16.40 -2.63 13.67
CA VAL A 119 15.27 -2.76 12.74
C VAL A 119 14.10 -3.49 13.39
N ALA A 120 14.35 -4.57 14.13
CA ALA A 120 13.30 -5.31 14.82
C ALA A 120 12.62 -4.47 15.90
N ILE A 121 13.40 -3.73 16.72
CA ILE A 121 12.85 -2.81 17.73
C ILE A 121 12.03 -1.71 17.05
N PHE A 122 12.55 -1.12 15.97
CA PHE A 122 11.85 -0.07 15.23
C PHE A 122 10.54 -0.58 14.62
N GLN A 123 10.53 -1.80 14.07
CA GLN A 123 9.31 -2.44 13.56
C GLN A 123 8.27 -2.65 14.66
N GLU A 124 8.69 -3.12 15.84
CA GLU A 124 7.80 -3.31 16.99
C GLU A 124 7.20 -1.97 17.48
N GLU A 125 8.02 -0.92 17.57
CA GLU A 125 7.54 0.43 17.92
C GLU A 125 6.58 0.98 16.87
N MET A 126 6.90 0.81 15.58
CA MET A 126 6.02 1.24 14.49
C MET A 126 4.69 0.48 14.49
N GLN A 127 4.69 -0.82 14.82
CA GLN A 127 3.45 -1.59 14.97
C GLN A 127 2.58 -1.06 16.11
N LYS A 128 3.16 -0.82 17.30
CA LYS A 128 2.43 -0.21 18.43
C LYS A 128 1.87 1.17 18.06
N LYS A 129 2.62 1.94 17.27
CA LYS A 129 2.18 3.25 16.77
C LYS A 129 1.03 3.10 15.78
N ASP A 130 1.06 2.14 14.86
CA ASP A 130 -0.04 1.86 13.93
C ASP A 130 -1.32 1.45 14.67
N GLU A 131 -1.22 0.53 15.63
CA GLU A 131 -2.37 0.15 16.48
C GLU A 131 -2.97 1.35 17.21
N LEU A 132 -2.13 2.25 17.74
CA LEU A 132 -2.59 3.47 18.39
C LEU A 132 -3.21 4.46 17.38
N ILE A 133 -2.61 4.65 16.21
CA ILE A 133 -3.15 5.52 15.14
C ILE A 133 -4.51 5.01 14.70
N ARG A 134 -4.67 3.70 14.47
CA ARG A 134 -5.95 3.10 14.12
C ARG A 134 -7.01 3.39 15.16
N LYS A 135 -6.67 3.21 16.44
CA LYS A 135 -7.58 3.46 17.56
C LYS A 135 -7.96 4.93 17.68
N LEU A 136 -6.98 5.84 17.60
CA LEU A 136 -7.22 7.28 17.68
C LEU A 136 -8.01 7.79 16.48
N ASN A 137 -7.69 7.32 15.26
CA ASN A 137 -8.44 7.66 14.06
C ASN A 137 -9.88 7.16 14.17
N ASP A 138 -10.09 5.92 14.61
CA ASP A 138 -11.44 5.39 14.84
C ASP A 138 -12.22 6.24 15.86
N GLU A 139 -11.58 6.64 16.96
CA GLU A 139 -12.20 7.46 18.01
C GLU A 139 -12.54 8.88 17.53
N VAL A 140 -11.59 9.57 16.90
CA VAL A 140 -11.82 10.88 16.26
C VAL A 140 -12.95 10.77 15.24
N VAL A 141 -12.96 9.69 14.47
CA VAL A 141 -13.94 9.51 13.41
C VAL A 141 -15.33 9.23 13.97
N ASP A 142 -15.43 8.42 15.03
CA ASP A 142 -16.69 8.14 15.72
C ASP A 142 -17.23 9.37 16.47
N LEU A 143 -16.35 10.18 17.07
CA LEU A 143 -16.74 11.43 17.76
C LEU A 143 -17.36 12.46 16.81
N ARG A 144 -16.89 12.52 15.56
CA ARG A 144 -17.47 13.38 14.51
C ARG A 144 -18.78 12.82 13.91
N GLY A 145 -19.18 11.62 14.32
CA GLY A 145 -20.41 10.97 13.86
C GLY A 145 -20.23 10.05 12.65
N GLN A 146 -21.14 9.08 12.52
CA GLN A 146 -21.12 8.04 11.49
C GLN A 146 -21.52 8.55 10.10
N ILE A 147 -22.37 9.57 10.03
CA ILE A 147 -22.77 10.25 8.80
C ILE A 147 -22.30 11.70 8.89
N ARG A 148 -21.42 12.07 7.97
CA ARG A 148 -20.93 13.45 7.82
C ARG A 148 -21.41 14.06 6.52
N VAL A 149 -21.39 15.39 6.49
CA VAL A 149 -21.80 16.15 5.33
C VAL A 149 -20.82 17.30 5.14
N VAL A 150 -20.25 17.38 3.95
CA VAL A 150 -19.53 18.55 3.44
C VAL A 150 -20.31 19.18 2.29
N ILE A 151 -20.25 20.51 2.15
CA ILE A 151 -20.88 21.24 1.05
C ILE A 151 -19.81 21.63 0.05
N ARG A 152 -20.03 21.34 -1.24
CA ARG A 152 -19.20 21.86 -2.35
C ARG A 152 -20.01 22.84 -3.18
N VAL A 153 -19.61 24.11 -3.16
CA VAL A 153 -20.30 25.17 -3.89
C VAL A 153 -19.74 25.26 -5.31
N ARG A 154 -20.62 25.18 -6.32
CA ARG A 154 -20.22 25.32 -7.73
C ARG A 154 -19.86 26.78 -8.06
N ASP A 155 -18.89 26.97 -8.93
CA ASP A 155 -18.56 28.27 -9.51
C ASP A 155 -19.76 28.90 -10.22
N PHE A 156 -19.96 30.20 -9.97
CA PHE A 156 -20.98 31.00 -10.61
C PHE A 156 -20.37 32.32 -11.11
N LYS A 157 -20.76 32.74 -12.32
CA LYS A 157 -20.19 33.92 -13.02
C LYS A 157 -20.88 35.25 -12.68
N LYS A 158 -22.08 35.20 -12.10
CA LYS A 158 -22.84 36.38 -11.67
C LYS A 158 -22.92 36.35 -10.16
N ASP A 159 -22.86 37.54 -9.54
CA ASP A 159 -23.10 37.74 -8.11
C ASP A 159 -24.21 36.79 -7.67
N PRO A 160 -23.93 35.90 -6.69
CA PRO A 160 -24.89 34.89 -6.32
C PRO A 160 -26.14 35.66 -5.90
N SER A 161 -27.31 35.16 -6.33
CA SER A 161 -28.58 35.66 -5.82
C SER A 161 -28.45 35.95 -4.32
N PHE A 162 -28.95 37.10 -3.84
CA PHE A 162 -28.97 37.57 -2.43
C PHE A 162 -29.30 36.52 -1.34
N ASN A 163 -29.64 35.32 -1.77
CA ASN A 163 -30.17 34.20 -1.06
C ASN A 163 -29.11 33.20 -0.56
N PHE A 164 -27.84 33.25 -0.98
CA PHE A 164 -26.81 32.29 -0.52
C PHE A 164 -25.51 32.99 -0.11
N GLN A 165 -25.06 32.74 1.11
CA GLN A 165 -23.83 33.29 1.66
C GLN A 165 -23.10 32.23 2.49
N ILE A 166 -21.80 32.08 2.29
CA ILE A 166 -20.95 31.27 3.17
C ILE A 166 -20.51 32.18 4.32
N THR A 167 -20.92 31.86 5.55
CA THR A 167 -20.67 32.72 6.73
C THR A 167 -19.40 32.35 7.48
N SER A 168 -18.99 31.08 7.40
CA SER A 168 -17.74 30.56 7.95
C SER A 168 -17.31 29.31 7.20
N GLN A 169 -16.18 28.71 7.56
CA GLN A 169 -15.70 27.45 6.96
C GLN A 169 -16.73 26.31 7.07
N ASN A 170 -17.62 26.37 8.05
CA ASN A 170 -18.54 25.28 8.36
C ASN A 170 -20.01 25.69 8.23
N GLU A 171 -20.31 26.92 7.80
CA GLU A 171 -21.67 27.45 7.82
C GLU A 171 -22.08 28.16 6.52
N VAL A 172 -23.32 27.89 6.13
CA VAL A 172 -23.99 28.53 5.00
C VAL A 172 -25.27 29.19 5.50
N LYS A 173 -25.45 30.46 5.17
CA LYS A 173 -26.70 31.19 5.31
C LYS A 173 -27.47 31.18 4.00
N PHE A 174 -28.73 30.77 4.06
CA PHE A 174 -29.65 30.82 2.93
C PHE A 174 -30.87 31.69 3.25
N GLN A 175 -31.16 32.68 2.41
CA GLN A 175 -32.24 33.64 2.58
C GLN A 175 -33.28 33.48 1.46
N GLN A 176 -34.56 33.35 1.81
CA GLN A 176 -35.66 33.31 0.85
C GLN A 176 -36.94 33.87 1.48
N ASN A 177 -37.64 34.76 0.78
CA ASN A 177 -38.92 35.33 1.22
C ASN A 177 -38.88 35.91 2.65
N ASN A 178 -37.85 36.70 2.97
CA ASN A 178 -37.58 37.29 4.31
C ASN A 178 -37.24 36.30 5.43
N PHE A 179 -37.21 34.99 5.17
CA PHE A 179 -36.69 34.00 6.10
C PHE A 179 -35.21 33.72 5.81
N SER A 180 -34.40 33.69 6.86
CA SER A 180 -32.98 33.35 6.78
C SER A 180 -32.73 32.11 7.63
N ASN A 181 -32.21 31.06 7.00
CA ASN A 181 -31.79 29.83 7.68
C ASN A 181 -30.26 29.74 7.65
N VAL A 182 -29.67 29.35 8.77
CA VAL A 182 -28.24 29.04 8.87
C VAL A 182 -28.10 27.53 8.99
N PHE A 183 -27.26 26.96 8.14
CA PHE A 183 -26.96 25.54 8.10
C PHE A 183 -25.50 25.33 8.42
N ALA A 184 -25.21 24.44 9.37
CA ALA A 184 -23.86 24.07 9.74
C ALA A 184 -23.51 22.66 9.23
N PHE A 185 -22.29 22.48 8.73
CA PHE A 185 -21.76 21.27 8.12
C PHE A 185 -20.34 20.99 8.63
N GLU A 186 -19.73 19.89 8.18
CA GLU A 186 -18.34 19.54 8.54
C GLU A 186 -17.35 20.51 7.89
N ASN A 187 -17.60 20.87 6.63
CA ASN A 187 -16.85 21.85 5.86
C ASN A 187 -17.73 22.37 4.71
N VAL A 188 -17.47 23.60 4.25
CA VAL A 188 -18.13 24.28 3.15
C VAL A 188 -17.05 24.80 2.20
N PHE A 189 -16.82 24.05 1.13
CA PHE A 189 -15.87 24.44 0.09
C PHE A 189 -16.40 25.62 -0.73
N GLN A 190 -15.57 26.65 -0.82
CA GLN A 190 -15.84 27.87 -1.57
C GLN A 190 -15.97 27.59 -3.08
N PRO A 191 -16.63 28.48 -3.84
CA PRO A 191 -16.44 28.53 -5.29
C PRO A 191 -14.94 28.61 -5.60
N GLY A 192 -14.46 27.78 -6.52
CA GLY A 192 -13.07 27.67 -6.92
C GLY A 192 -12.27 26.60 -6.18
N ALA A 193 -12.83 25.96 -5.14
CA ALA A 193 -12.15 24.88 -4.41
C ALA A 193 -11.76 23.73 -5.35
N ASN A 194 -10.46 23.45 -5.39
CA ASN A 194 -9.87 22.51 -6.35
C ASN A 194 -10.03 21.05 -5.89
N GLN A 195 -9.70 20.10 -6.76
CA GLN A 195 -9.86 18.67 -6.45
C GLN A 195 -8.92 18.18 -5.35
N PRO A 196 -7.62 18.57 -5.31
CA PRO A 196 -6.73 18.22 -4.20
C PRO A 196 -7.27 18.68 -2.85
N GLU A 197 -7.72 19.93 -2.73
CA GLU A 197 -8.25 20.51 -1.50
C GLU A 197 -9.45 19.72 -0.97
N VAL A 198 -10.40 19.38 -1.84
CA VAL A 198 -11.56 18.56 -1.46
C VAL A 198 -11.13 17.15 -1.06
N PHE A 199 -10.13 16.58 -1.74
CA PHE A 199 -9.63 15.24 -1.41
C PHE A 199 -8.89 15.22 -0.07
N ASP A 200 -8.10 16.24 0.24
CA ASP A 200 -7.33 16.33 1.48
C ASP A 200 -8.20 16.38 2.74
N ASP A 201 -9.39 16.98 2.65
CA ASP A 201 -10.37 17.01 3.73
C ASP A 201 -11.02 15.64 4.00
N ILE A 202 -11.14 14.80 2.97
CA ILE A 202 -11.88 13.52 3.05
C ILE A 202 -10.98 12.28 3.10
N LYS A 203 -9.68 12.41 2.82
CA LYS A 203 -8.73 11.27 2.76
C LYS A 203 -8.60 10.51 4.07
N GLU A 204 -8.78 11.18 5.21
CA GLU A 204 -8.78 10.51 6.53
C GLU A 204 -9.90 9.47 6.64
N LEU A 205 -11.07 9.76 6.04
CA LEU A 205 -12.17 8.80 6.03
C LEU A 205 -11.87 7.60 5.12
N ILE A 206 -11.17 7.83 4.01
CA ILE A 206 -10.71 6.79 3.09
C ILE A 206 -9.69 5.90 3.78
N LEU A 207 -8.80 6.46 4.60
CA LEU A 207 -7.80 5.71 5.38
C LEU A 207 -8.45 4.67 6.32
N CYS A 208 -9.63 4.96 6.89
CA CYS A 208 -10.38 3.99 7.70
C CYS A 208 -10.69 2.67 6.95
N ALA A 209 -10.71 2.70 5.62
CA ALA A 209 -10.88 1.48 4.83
C ALA A 209 -9.68 0.53 5.02
N LEU A 210 -8.44 1.05 5.04
CA LEU A 210 -7.25 0.21 5.32
C LEU A 210 -7.26 -0.36 6.75
N HIS A 211 -8.01 0.25 7.67
CA HIS A 211 -8.22 -0.24 9.04
C HIS A 211 -9.37 -1.26 9.14
N GLY A 212 -9.96 -1.68 8.02
CA GLY A 212 -11.03 -2.67 7.99
C GLY A 212 -12.44 -2.12 8.26
N LYS A 213 -12.66 -0.81 8.10
CA LYS A 213 -14.01 -0.22 8.19
C LYS A 213 -14.65 -0.09 6.82
N ASN A 214 -15.94 -0.36 6.74
CA ASN A 214 -16.72 -0.01 5.55
C ASN A 214 -16.85 1.51 5.46
N VAL A 215 -16.52 2.07 4.30
CA VAL A 215 -16.53 3.52 4.05
C VAL A 215 -17.40 3.80 2.83
N SER A 216 -18.21 4.85 2.88
CA SER A 216 -18.99 5.31 1.72
C SER A 216 -18.88 6.82 1.54
N LEU A 217 -18.41 7.24 0.38
CA LEU A 217 -18.42 8.63 -0.07
C LEU A 217 -19.53 8.81 -1.09
N ILE A 218 -20.48 9.72 -0.84
CA ILE A 218 -21.70 9.87 -1.64
C ILE A 218 -21.79 11.30 -2.16
N ALA A 219 -21.64 11.48 -3.48
CA ALA A 219 -21.91 12.75 -4.14
C ALA A 219 -23.42 12.91 -4.36
N TYR A 220 -23.99 14.02 -3.87
CA TYR A 220 -25.43 14.30 -3.92
C TYR A 220 -25.72 15.74 -4.34
N GLY A 221 -26.76 15.97 -5.13
CA GLY A 221 -27.19 17.30 -5.56
C GLY A 221 -27.88 17.29 -6.93
N PRO A 222 -28.35 18.44 -7.42
CA PRO A 222 -29.07 18.52 -8.69
C PRO A 222 -28.16 18.25 -9.89
N THR A 223 -28.74 17.99 -11.06
CA THR A 223 -27.99 17.85 -12.30
C THR A 223 -27.13 19.06 -12.59
N SER A 224 -25.94 18.82 -13.16
CA SER A 224 -24.93 19.85 -13.46
C SER A 224 -24.39 20.61 -12.23
N SER A 225 -24.59 20.12 -11.00
CA SER A 225 -24.01 20.73 -9.79
C SER A 225 -22.52 20.42 -9.57
N GLY A 226 -21.95 19.43 -10.27
CA GLY A 226 -20.54 19.05 -10.15
C GLY A 226 -20.26 17.71 -9.45
N LYS A 227 -21.28 16.86 -9.25
CA LYS A 227 -21.13 15.50 -8.67
C LYS A 227 -20.12 14.64 -9.43
N THR A 228 -20.37 14.38 -10.71
CA THR A 228 -19.49 13.56 -11.56
C THR A 228 -18.10 14.17 -11.69
N TYR A 229 -17.98 15.50 -11.80
CA TYR A 229 -16.68 16.18 -11.77
C TYR A 229 -15.94 15.90 -10.46
N THR A 230 -16.63 15.94 -9.32
CA THR A 230 -15.99 15.63 -8.03
C THR A 230 -15.55 14.17 -7.93
N MET A 231 -16.38 13.24 -8.39
CA MET A 231 -16.08 11.80 -8.26
C MET A 231 -15.06 11.31 -9.28
N ARG A 232 -15.24 11.63 -10.56
CA ARG A 232 -14.36 11.19 -11.66
C ARG A 232 -13.24 12.18 -11.94
N GLY A 233 -13.59 13.46 -12.01
CA GLY A 233 -12.70 14.51 -12.49
C GLY A 233 -12.66 14.63 -14.01
N GLU A 234 -11.62 15.29 -14.49
CA GLU A 234 -11.27 15.39 -15.91
C GLU A 234 -9.81 14.94 -16.11
N SER A 235 -9.37 14.86 -17.36
CA SER A 235 -7.97 14.60 -17.70
C SER A 235 -7.02 15.65 -17.11
N GLY A 236 -5.87 15.20 -16.62
CA GLY A 236 -4.84 16.02 -15.97
C GLY A 236 -4.80 15.82 -14.45
N ASP A 237 -3.60 15.80 -13.88
CA ASP A 237 -3.39 15.40 -12.48
C ASP A 237 -4.12 16.29 -11.47
N GLU A 238 -4.17 17.59 -11.69
CA GLU A 238 -4.89 18.54 -10.82
C GLU A 238 -6.41 18.37 -10.88
N LYS A 239 -6.94 17.82 -11.98
CA LYS A 239 -8.37 17.69 -12.23
C LYS A 239 -8.94 16.31 -11.90
N LYS A 240 -8.09 15.33 -11.59
CA LYS A 240 -8.49 14.00 -11.09
C LYS A 240 -9.46 14.14 -9.91
N GLY A 241 -10.56 13.42 -9.96
CA GLY A 241 -11.58 13.42 -8.92
C GLY A 241 -11.24 12.52 -7.74
N VAL A 242 -12.23 12.30 -6.88
CA VAL A 242 -12.12 11.48 -5.67
C VAL A 242 -11.76 10.03 -5.98
N ILE A 243 -12.34 9.41 -7.01
CA ILE A 243 -12.10 7.99 -7.35
C ILE A 243 -10.62 7.72 -7.67
N PRO A 244 -10.00 8.36 -8.69
CA PRO A 244 -8.59 8.10 -8.99
C PRO A 244 -7.66 8.51 -7.84
N ARG A 245 -7.96 9.60 -7.10
CA ARG A 245 -7.16 10.02 -5.93
C ARG A 245 -7.26 9.05 -4.77
N ALA A 246 -8.44 8.50 -4.49
CA ALA A 246 -8.66 7.53 -3.42
C ALA A 246 -7.85 6.27 -3.66
N ILE A 247 -7.88 5.73 -4.88
CA ILE A 247 -7.14 4.52 -5.23
C ILE A 247 -5.63 4.79 -5.15
N GLN A 248 -5.16 5.89 -5.73
CA GLN A 248 -3.75 6.29 -5.62
C GLN A 248 -3.30 6.38 -4.16
N PHE A 249 -4.08 7.06 -3.33
CA PHE A 249 -3.80 7.19 -1.91
C PHE A 249 -3.76 5.83 -1.20
N LEU A 250 -4.72 4.94 -1.45
CA LEU A 250 -4.74 3.59 -0.86
C LEU A 250 -3.55 2.74 -1.29
N LEU A 251 -3.17 2.77 -2.57
CA LEU A 251 -1.99 2.07 -3.08
C LEU A 251 -0.71 2.61 -2.45
N GLU A 252 -0.55 3.92 -2.36
CA GLU A 252 0.63 4.54 -1.75
C GLU A 252 0.74 4.22 -0.26
N GLN A 253 -0.36 4.30 0.49
CA GLN A 253 -0.40 3.99 1.93
C GLN A 253 -0.12 2.50 2.18
N SER A 254 -0.72 1.62 1.39
CA SER A 254 -0.53 0.17 1.53
C SER A 254 0.90 -0.28 1.17
N MET A 255 1.48 0.24 0.08
CA MET A 255 2.80 -0.19 -0.40
C MET A 255 3.98 0.48 0.32
N LYS A 256 3.77 1.65 0.93
CA LYS A 256 4.84 2.39 1.62
C LYS A 256 4.75 2.23 3.13
N GLU A 257 3.77 2.87 3.75
CA GLU A 257 3.71 3.01 5.21
C GLU A 257 3.34 1.68 5.87
N LEU A 258 2.27 1.03 5.38
CA LEU A 258 1.74 -0.19 6.00
C LEU A 258 2.55 -1.45 5.64
N ALA A 259 3.20 -1.48 4.48
CA ALA A 259 4.07 -2.59 4.10
C ALA A 259 5.28 -2.74 5.02
N VAL A 260 5.87 -1.62 5.46
CA VAL A 260 7.05 -1.60 6.35
C VAL A 260 6.75 -2.25 7.70
N ILE A 261 5.54 -2.06 8.20
CA ILE A 261 5.08 -2.63 9.47
C ILE A 261 4.49 -4.04 9.32
N GLY A 262 4.39 -4.57 8.10
CA GLY A 262 4.05 -5.98 7.87
C GLY A 262 2.63 -6.24 7.38
N TRP A 263 1.89 -5.21 6.92
CA TRP A 263 0.64 -5.42 6.21
C TRP A 263 0.86 -5.70 4.72
N THR A 264 -0.05 -6.47 4.13
CA THR A 264 -0.15 -6.69 2.69
C THR A 264 -1.63 -6.58 2.33
N TYR A 265 -1.94 -5.83 1.27
CA TYR A 265 -3.30 -5.54 0.85
C TYR A 265 -3.54 -5.98 -0.59
N ASN A 266 -4.73 -6.52 -0.84
CA ASN A 266 -5.27 -6.76 -2.17
C ASN A 266 -6.50 -5.87 -2.39
N PHE A 267 -6.62 -5.32 -3.60
CA PHE A 267 -7.69 -4.42 -3.99
C PHE A 267 -8.44 -5.00 -5.19
N ASP A 268 -9.75 -5.20 -5.05
CA ASP A 268 -10.63 -5.64 -6.13
C ASP A 268 -11.74 -4.62 -6.38
N ALA A 269 -11.77 -4.06 -7.58
CA ALA A 269 -12.79 -3.10 -7.97
C ALA A 269 -13.98 -3.74 -8.70
N SER A 270 -15.17 -3.24 -8.38
CA SER A 270 -16.39 -3.45 -9.17
C SER A 270 -17.05 -2.10 -9.45
N PHE A 271 -17.79 -2.02 -10.55
CA PHE A 271 -18.49 -0.79 -10.92
C PHE A 271 -19.92 -1.09 -11.30
N ILE A 272 -20.84 -0.61 -10.48
CA ILE A 272 -22.27 -0.89 -10.58
C ILE A 272 -23.03 0.36 -11.00
N GLU A 273 -24.00 0.19 -11.88
CA GLU A 273 -24.97 1.21 -12.24
C GLU A 273 -26.37 0.79 -11.77
N VAL A 274 -27.05 1.67 -11.04
CA VAL A 274 -28.47 1.52 -10.73
C VAL A 274 -29.25 2.46 -11.64
N TYR A 275 -29.98 1.89 -12.58
CA TYR A 275 -30.80 2.61 -13.54
C TYR A 275 -32.18 1.97 -13.60
N ASN A 276 -33.23 2.79 -13.51
CA ASN A 276 -34.62 2.32 -13.65
C ASN A 276 -35.02 1.19 -12.64
N GLU A 277 -34.44 1.20 -11.42
CA GLU A 277 -34.59 0.15 -10.39
C GLU A 277 -34.05 -1.24 -10.79
N GLU A 278 -33.17 -1.25 -11.78
CA GLU A 278 -32.36 -2.40 -12.18
C GLU A 278 -30.88 -2.09 -11.91
N VAL A 279 -30.08 -3.16 -11.77
CA VAL A 279 -28.66 -3.07 -11.40
C VAL A 279 -27.85 -3.67 -12.54
N PHE A 280 -26.82 -2.97 -12.99
CA PHE A 280 -25.99 -3.35 -14.13
C PHE A 280 -24.51 -3.28 -13.79
N ASP A 281 -23.71 -4.15 -14.38
CA ASP A 281 -22.25 -4.17 -14.27
C ASP A 281 -21.60 -3.33 -15.36
N LEU A 282 -20.94 -2.23 -14.98
CA LEU A 282 -20.24 -1.36 -15.94
C LEU A 282 -18.90 -1.92 -16.41
N LEU A 283 -18.42 -3.03 -15.85
CA LEU A 283 -17.16 -3.69 -16.22
C LEU A 283 -17.36 -4.96 -17.06
N ASP A 284 -18.62 -5.40 -17.20
CA ASP A 284 -19.02 -6.62 -17.92
C ASP A 284 -20.19 -6.32 -18.88
N ASP A 285 -19.95 -5.45 -19.87
CA ASP A 285 -20.89 -5.15 -20.97
C ASP A 285 -22.33 -4.79 -20.52
N LYS A 286 -22.46 -4.01 -19.43
CA LYS A 286 -23.75 -3.66 -18.83
C LYS A 286 -24.63 -4.87 -18.51
N LYS A 287 -24.02 -5.99 -18.15
CA LYS A 287 -24.73 -7.19 -17.72
C LYS A 287 -25.63 -6.86 -16.53
N LYS A 288 -26.91 -7.23 -16.64
CA LYS A 288 -27.88 -7.10 -15.55
C LYS A 288 -27.48 -8.01 -14.40
N LEU A 289 -27.41 -7.43 -13.20
CA LEU A 289 -27.02 -8.11 -11.97
C LEU A 289 -28.24 -8.45 -11.12
N GLU A 290 -28.18 -9.60 -10.47
CA GLU A 290 -29.14 -10.00 -9.45
C GLU A 290 -28.69 -9.54 -8.07
N MET A 291 -29.65 -9.08 -7.27
CA MET A 291 -29.40 -8.60 -5.91
C MET A 291 -29.69 -9.72 -4.91
N LYS A 292 -28.69 -10.08 -4.10
CA LYS A 292 -28.84 -10.99 -2.96
C LYS A 292 -28.50 -10.24 -1.67
N GLN A 293 -29.53 -9.93 -0.89
CA GLN A 293 -29.42 -9.03 0.28
C GLN A 293 -28.73 -7.71 -0.13
N THR A 294 -27.65 -7.30 0.54
CA THR A 294 -26.87 -6.08 0.26
C THR A 294 -25.81 -6.23 -0.82
N THR A 295 -25.69 -7.42 -1.42
CA THR A 295 -24.63 -7.72 -2.40
C THR A 295 -25.21 -8.03 -3.77
N THR A 296 -24.41 -7.82 -4.81
CA THR A 296 -24.70 -8.27 -6.16
C THR A 296 -24.09 -9.65 -6.42
N VAL A 297 -24.82 -10.51 -7.12
CA VAL A 297 -24.33 -11.82 -7.55
C VAL A 297 -23.82 -11.71 -8.98
N GLY A 298 -22.61 -12.20 -9.22
CA GLY A 298 -22.02 -12.25 -10.56
C GLY A 298 -21.46 -10.92 -11.06
N SER A 299 -21.25 -9.94 -10.17
CA SER A 299 -20.49 -8.73 -10.51
C SER A 299 -19.03 -9.06 -10.74
N LYS A 300 -18.48 -8.51 -11.82
CA LYS A 300 -17.08 -8.66 -12.20
C LYS A 300 -16.23 -7.85 -11.23
N LYS A 301 -15.20 -8.52 -10.70
CA LYS A 301 -14.19 -7.93 -9.84
C LYS A 301 -12.88 -7.92 -10.60
N ILE A 302 -12.30 -6.74 -10.77
CA ILE A 302 -11.01 -6.54 -11.45
C ILE A 302 -9.98 -6.16 -10.38
N PRO A 303 -8.86 -6.91 -10.27
CA PRO A 303 -7.80 -6.56 -9.34
C PRO A 303 -7.15 -5.24 -9.73
N ILE A 304 -6.78 -4.42 -8.75
CA ILE A 304 -6.04 -3.17 -8.94
C ILE A 304 -4.65 -3.33 -8.34
N ASN A 305 -3.63 -3.29 -9.19
CA ASN A 305 -2.23 -3.34 -8.80
C ASN A 305 -1.55 -1.98 -8.93
N ASP A 306 -1.95 -1.19 -9.94
CA ASP A 306 -1.39 0.13 -10.19
C ASP A 306 -2.44 1.12 -10.74
N MET A 307 -1.99 2.33 -11.08
CA MET A 307 -2.86 3.38 -11.62
C MET A 307 -3.23 3.18 -13.11
N ALA A 308 -2.54 2.30 -13.84
CA ALA A 308 -2.91 1.94 -15.21
C ALA A 308 -4.19 1.10 -15.19
N ASP A 309 -4.26 0.10 -14.30
CA ASP A 309 -5.47 -0.72 -14.08
C ASP A 309 -6.70 0.17 -13.79
N VAL A 310 -6.51 1.23 -12.99
CA VAL A 310 -7.57 2.19 -12.65
C VAL A 310 -8.02 2.96 -13.89
N THR A 311 -7.07 3.43 -14.70
CA THR A 311 -7.39 4.22 -15.89
C THR A 311 -8.19 3.38 -16.88
N ASP A 312 -7.73 2.15 -17.16
CA ASP A 312 -8.40 1.21 -18.06
C ASP A 312 -9.81 0.86 -17.57
N LEU A 313 -9.98 0.65 -16.27
CA LEU A 313 -11.27 0.35 -15.66
C LEU A 313 -12.23 1.55 -15.79
N LEU A 314 -11.76 2.76 -15.47
CA LEU A 314 -12.59 3.96 -15.56
C LEU A 314 -13.02 4.25 -17.01
N GLU A 315 -12.11 4.07 -17.98
CA GLU A 315 -12.39 4.20 -19.42
C GLU A 315 -13.38 3.15 -19.92
N LEU A 316 -13.20 1.89 -19.52
CA LEU A 316 -14.16 0.82 -19.81
C LEU A 316 -15.56 1.19 -19.32
N ALA A 317 -15.69 1.61 -18.07
CA ALA A 317 -16.98 1.99 -17.50
C ALA A 317 -17.60 3.21 -18.21
N ASP A 318 -16.79 4.18 -18.64
CA ASP A 318 -17.27 5.36 -19.37
C ASP A 318 -17.74 5.00 -20.78
N SER A 319 -17.05 4.09 -21.46
CA SER A 319 -17.50 3.57 -22.77
C SER A 319 -18.87 2.89 -22.64
N GLN A 320 -19.07 2.09 -21.59
CA GLN A 320 -20.31 1.38 -21.33
C GLN A 320 -21.46 2.34 -20.99
N ARG A 321 -21.19 3.40 -20.22
CA ARG A 321 -22.17 4.47 -19.99
C ARG A 321 -22.53 5.24 -21.27
N SER A 322 -21.59 5.36 -22.21
CA SER A 322 -21.77 6.11 -23.45
C SER A 322 -22.57 5.37 -24.52
N VAL A 323 -22.44 4.05 -24.67
CA VAL A 323 -23.12 3.28 -25.76
C VAL A 323 -24.66 3.36 -25.71
N ALA A 324 -25.27 3.70 -24.57
CA ALA A 324 -26.72 3.90 -24.43
C ALA A 324 -27.25 5.26 -24.97
N THR A 325 -26.38 6.10 -25.54
CA THR A 325 -26.69 7.51 -25.92
C THR A 325 -27.12 7.72 -27.38
N THR A 326 -27.98 6.88 -27.94
CA THR A 326 -28.74 7.30 -29.13
C THR A 326 -29.85 8.26 -28.71
N ALA A 327 -29.57 9.55 -28.86
CA ALA A 327 -30.44 10.73 -28.74
C ALA A 327 -30.83 11.20 -27.32
N CYS A 328 -30.20 12.31 -26.90
CA CYS A 328 -30.61 13.29 -25.86
C CYS A 328 -30.08 13.10 -24.42
N ASN A 329 -28.94 13.76 -24.17
CA ASN A 329 -28.44 14.37 -22.91
C ASN A 329 -28.28 13.54 -21.62
N GLN A 330 -27.01 13.43 -21.18
CA GLN A 330 -26.51 13.14 -19.82
C GLN A 330 -27.05 11.86 -19.14
N HIS A 331 -26.54 10.68 -19.51
CA HIS A 331 -26.84 9.42 -18.79
C HIS A 331 -26.46 9.48 -17.30
N SER A 332 -25.43 10.25 -16.93
CA SER A 332 -24.97 10.42 -15.54
C SER A 332 -25.97 11.18 -14.65
N SER A 333 -26.87 12.00 -15.19
CA SER A 333 -27.91 12.64 -14.39
C SER A 333 -29.06 11.70 -14.05
N ARG A 334 -29.16 10.56 -14.74
CA ARG A 334 -30.32 9.67 -14.71
C ARG A 334 -30.04 8.28 -14.15
N SER A 335 -28.81 8.01 -13.74
CA SER A 335 -28.39 6.73 -13.19
C SER A 335 -27.48 6.96 -11.98
N HIS A 336 -27.57 6.08 -10.99
CA HIS A 336 -26.65 6.10 -9.85
C HIS A 336 -25.46 5.22 -10.17
N ALA A 337 -24.25 5.75 -10.04
CA ALA A 337 -23.02 5.00 -10.22
C ALA A 337 -22.42 4.68 -8.84
N ILE A 338 -22.04 3.42 -8.62
CA ILE A 338 -21.42 2.94 -7.39
C ILE A 338 -20.13 2.22 -7.78
N PHE A 339 -19.01 2.88 -7.53
CA PHE A 339 -17.70 2.28 -7.67
C PHE A 339 -17.27 1.69 -6.33
N GLN A 340 -17.02 0.39 -6.28
CA GLN A 340 -16.68 -0.32 -5.05
C GLN A 340 -15.27 -0.83 -5.11
N ILE A 341 -14.51 -0.63 -4.04
CA ILE A 341 -13.17 -1.19 -3.87
C ILE A 341 -13.25 -2.12 -2.67
N ASN A 342 -13.17 -3.43 -2.92
CA ASN A 342 -13.03 -4.43 -1.87
C ASN A 342 -11.56 -4.48 -1.47
N ILE A 343 -11.30 -4.40 -0.17
CA ILE A 343 -9.95 -4.34 0.39
C ILE A 343 -9.80 -5.52 1.34
N ASP A 344 -8.86 -6.40 1.03
CA ASP A 344 -8.46 -7.52 1.89
C ASP A 344 -7.02 -7.26 2.37
N GLY A 345 -6.83 -7.06 3.68
CA GLY A 345 -5.53 -6.83 4.30
C GLY A 345 -5.12 -7.99 5.21
N VAL A 346 -3.85 -8.38 5.15
CA VAL A 346 -3.25 -9.42 6.00
C VAL A 346 -1.98 -8.89 6.62
N HIS A 347 -1.87 -8.99 7.94
CA HIS A 347 -0.67 -8.66 8.69
C HIS A 347 0.21 -9.91 8.91
N LYS A 348 1.53 -9.71 9.05
CA LYS A 348 2.48 -10.78 9.39
C LYS A 348 2.17 -11.51 10.70
N SER A 349 1.44 -10.90 11.63
CA SER A 349 0.96 -11.55 12.86
C SER A 349 -0.16 -12.56 12.62
N GLY A 350 -0.78 -12.57 11.42
CA GLY A 350 -1.98 -13.32 11.10
C GLY A 350 -3.28 -12.54 11.27
N GLU A 351 -3.24 -11.27 11.72
CA GLU A 351 -4.41 -10.40 11.72
C GLU A 351 -4.90 -10.15 10.29
N THR A 352 -6.21 -10.20 10.08
CA THR A 352 -6.83 -9.93 8.78
C THR A 352 -7.89 -8.85 8.89
N VAL A 353 -7.92 -7.93 7.93
CA VAL A 353 -8.97 -6.91 7.79
C VAL A 353 -9.66 -7.08 6.45
N LYS A 354 -10.98 -6.91 6.44
CA LYS A 354 -11.80 -6.91 5.22
C LYS A 354 -12.75 -5.75 5.25
N CYS A 355 -12.81 -4.98 4.16
CA CYS A 355 -13.79 -3.92 4.03
C CYS A 355 -14.13 -3.63 2.58
N CYS A 356 -15.09 -2.73 2.40
CA CYS A 356 -15.42 -2.16 1.11
C CYS A 356 -15.50 -0.63 1.21
N LEU A 357 -14.81 0.05 0.30
CA LEU A 357 -14.94 1.48 0.05
C LEU A 357 -15.91 1.70 -1.12
N ASN A 358 -17.04 2.34 -0.83
CA ASN A 358 -18.03 2.73 -1.82
C ASN A 358 -17.85 4.20 -2.22
N LEU A 359 -17.68 4.45 -3.50
CA LEU A 359 -17.60 5.77 -4.10
C LEU A 359 -18.81 5.96 -5.01
N VAL A 360 -19.78 6.74 -4.54
CA VAL A 360 -21.12 6.83 -5.12
C VAL A 360 -21.34 8.18 -5.79
N ASP A 361 -21.71 8.16 -7.08
CA ASP A 361 -22.21 9.31 -7.84
C ASP A 361 -23.72 9.13 -8.04
N LEU A 362 -24.53 9.81 -7.23
CA LEU A 362 -25.98 9.70 -7.33
C LEU A 362 -26.51 10.45 -8.55
N ALA A 363 -27.66 10.03 -9.05
CA ALA A 363 -28.42 10.76 -10.05
C ALA A 363 -28.84 12.16 -9.56
N GLY A 364 -29.31 13.00 -10.48
CA GLY A 364 -29.82 14.33 -10.17
C GLY A 364 -30.96 14.30 -9.14
N SER A 365 -30.91 15.20 -8.15
CA SER A 365 -31.94 15.34 -7.11
C SER A 365 -33.13 16.21 -7.52
N GLU A 366 -33.11 16.79 -8.72
CA GLU A 366 -34.16 17.67 -9.21
C GLU A 366 -35.48 16.93 -9.42
N ARG A 367 -36.59 17.65 -9.22
CA ARG A 367 -37.92 17.07 -9.32
C ARG A 367 -38.32 16.85 -10.77
N ALA A 368 -38.84 15.65 -11.06
CA ALA A 368 -39.41 15.32 -12.37
C ALA A 368 -40.44 16.36 -12.87
N LYS A 369 -41.28 16.91 -11.96
CA LYS A 369 -42.29 17.93 -12.30
C LYS A 369 -41.70 19.26 -12.78
N GLU A 370 -40.48 19.59 -12.36
CA GLU A 370 -39.81 20.86 -12.67
C GLU A 370 -38.84 20.73 -13.85
N SER A 371 -38.64 19.50 -14.36
CA SER A 371 -37.75 19.19 -15.47
C SER A 371 -38.33 19.46 -16.86
N GLY A 372 -39.64 19.68 -16.98
CA GLY A 372 -40.34 19.79 -18.26
C GLY A 372 -40.45 18.48 -19.06
N ALA A 373 -40.00 17.34 -18.52
CA ALA A 373 -40.05 16.04 -19.19
C ALA A 373 -41.50 15.53 -19.36
N GLN A 374 -41.76 14.84 -20.47
CA GLN A 374 -43.07 14.28 -20.81
C GLN A 374 -42.97 12.79 -21.18
N GLY A 375 -44.10 12.08 -21.11
CA GLY A 375 -44.20 10.67 -21.54
C GLY A 375 -43.18 9.76 -20.85
N LYS A 376 -42.45 8.95 -21.64
CA LYS A 376 -41.47 7.97 -21.14
C LYS A 376 -40.36 8.62 -20.30
N GLN A 377 -39.90 9.81 -20.67
CA GLN A 377 -38.85 10.53 -19.94
C GLN A 377 -39.33 10.98 -18.55
N PHE A 378 -40.60 11.35 -18.42
CA PHE A 378 -41.19 11.67 -17.11
C PHE A 378 -41.29 10.44 -16.21
N THR A 379 -41.68 9.29 -16.77
CA THR A 379 -41.72 8.01 -16.04
C THR A 379 -40.33 7.60 -15.55
N GLU A 380 -39.32 7.76 -16.40
CA GLU A 380 -37.91 7.52 -16.06
C GLU A 380 -37.45 8.41 -14.89
N LEU A 381 -37.62 9.73 -15.00
CA LEU A 381 -37.27 10.69 -13.95
C LEU A 381 -38.03 10.45 -12.64
N THR A 382 -39.24 9.91 -12.72
CA THR A 382 -40.03 9.53 -11.53
C THR A 382 -39.37 8.36 -10.81
N LYS A 383 -38.89 7.34 -11.52
CA LYS A 383 -38.18 6.20 -10.91
C LYS A 383 -36.81 6.59 -10.35
N ILE A 384 -36.10 7.48 -11.02
CA ILE A 384 -34.84 8.04 -10.48
C ILE A 384 -35.10 8.79 -9.18
N ASN A 385 -36.16 9.59 -9.13
CA ASN A 385 -36.58 10.28 -7.92
C ASN A 385 -37.12 9.33 -6.84
N GLN A 386 -37.67 8.17 -7.21
CA GLN A 386 -38.11 7.15 -6.27
C GLN A 386 -36.94 6.64 -5.44
N SER A 387 -35.81 6.27 -6.05
CA SER A 387 -34.65 5.76 -5.31
C SER A 387 -34.11 6.79 -4.32
N LEU A 388 -33.98 8.05 -4.73
CA LEU A 388 -33.56 9.14 -3.85
C LEU A 388 -34.59 9.42 -2.76
N SER A 389 -35.89 9.43 -3.06
CA SER A 389 -36.95 9.60 -2.07
C SER A 389 -36.90 8.50 -1.01
N THR A 390 -36.77 7.25 -1.43
CA THR A 390 -36.61 6.09 -0.55
C THR A 390 -35.36 6.20 0.31
N LEU A 391 -34.24 6.68 -0.25
CA LEU A 391 -33.03 6.97 0.52
C LEU A 391 -33.30 7.99 1.64
N LYS A 392 -34.00 9.10 1.34
CA LYS A 392 -34.39 10.09 2.36
C LYS A 392 -35.29 9.48 3.43
N LYS A 393 -36.25 8.63 3.03
CA LYS A 393 -37.14 7.92 3.97
C LYS A 393 -36.37 6.99 4.89
N CYS A 394 -35.42 6.22 4.36
CA CYS A 394 -34.61 5.28 5.15
C CYS A 394 -33.81 6.01 6.23
N ILE A 395 -33.16 7.10 5.86
CA ILE A 395 -32.35 7.92 6.76
C ILE A 395 -33.23 8.57 7.83
N ARG A 396 -34.39 9.13 7.46
CA ARG A 396 -35.35 9.68 8.42
C ARG A 396 -35.86 8.61 9.39
N ALA A 397 -36.21 7.44 8.88
CA ALA A 397 -36.67 6.32 9.71
C ALA A 397 -35.58 5.88 10.70
N GLN A 398 -34.31 5.85 10.29
CA GLN A 398 -33.19 5.61 11.21
C GLN A 398 -33.05 6.72 12.26
N LYS A 399 -33.12 7.98 11.85
CA LYS A 399 -33.05 9.15 12.75
C LYS A 399 -34.11 9.10 13.85
N THR A 400 -35.35 8.81 13.45
CA THR A 400 -36.49 8.74 14.37
C THR A 400 -36.62 7.37 15.05
N LYS A 401 -35.63 6.47 14.88
CA LYS A 401 -35.59 5.11 15.44
C LYS A 401 -36.87 4.32 15.18
N MET A 402 -37.42 4.42 13.96
CA MET A 402 -38.59 3.65 13.57
C MET A 402 -38.28 2.15 13.59
N PRO A 403 -39.23 1.29 14.03
CA PRO A 403 -39.03 -0.16 14.07
C PRO A 403 -38.74 -0.78 12.70
N HIS A 404 -39.31 -0.20 11.64
CA HIS A 404 -39.13 -0.65 10.27
C HIS A 404 -38.53 0.45 9.40
N VAL A 405 -37.42 0.12 8.74
CA VAL A 405 -36.75 1.01 7.77
C VAL A 405 -36.96 0.43 6.35
N PRO A 406 -37.48 1.21 5.39
CA PRO A 406 -37.92 0.70 4.08
C PRO A 406 -36.77 0.44 3.08
N TRP A 407 -35.72 -0.27 3.51
CA TRP A 407 -34.54 -0.54 2.67
C TRP A 407 -34.87 -1.23 1.34
N ARG A 408 -35.91 -2.06 1.33
CA ARG A 408 -36.30 -2.89 0.18
C ARG A 408 -37.09 -2.14 -0.90
N GLU A 409 -37.50 -0.90 -0.64
CA GLU A 409 -38.30 -0.09 -1.59
C GLU A 409 -37.48 0.45 -2.78
N SER A 410 -36.14 0.37 -2.74
CA SER A 410 -35.27 0.69 -3.87
C SER A 410 -34.00 -0.15 -3.87
N LYS A 411 -33.49 -0.53 -5.06
CA LYS A 411 -32.20 -1.24 -5.20
C LYS A 411 -31.04 -0.42 -4.65
N LEU A 412 -31.07 0.90 -4.81
CA LEU A 412 -30.04 1.80 -4.28
C LEU A 412 -29.98 1.70 -2.76
N THR A 413 -31.12 1.74 -2.08
CA THR A 413 -31.17 1.68 -0.61
C THR A 413 -30.79 0.30 -0.08
N ILE A 414 -31.05 -0.76 -0.84
CA ILE A 414 -30.53 -2.09 -0.53
C ILE A 414 -28.99 -2.09 -0.57
N LEU A 415 -28.36 -1.54 -1.62
CA LEU A 415 -26.89 -1.51 -1.76
C LEU A 415 -26.22 -0.66 -0.68
N LEU A 416 -26.84 0.45 -0.28
CA LEU A 416 -26.27 1.39 0.70
C LEU A 416 -26.62 1.07 2.16
N ARG A 417 -27.48 0.08 2.42
CA ARG A 417 -27.99 -0.24 3.76
C ARG A 417 -26.87 -0.40 4.80
N ASP A 418 -25.82 -1.14 4.46
CA ASP A 418 -24.74 -1.48 5.40
C ASP A 418 -23.73 -0.33 5.57
N TYR A 419 -23.93 0.80 4.88
CA TYR A 419 -23.06 1.98 4.91
C TYR A 419 -23.72 3.19 5.57
N LEU A 420 -25.06 3.27 5.55
CA LEU A 420 -25.81 4.40 6.10
C LEU A 420 -26.00 4.27 7.62
N GLY A 421 -24.90 4.29 8.37
CA GLY A 421 -24.91 4.28 9.85
C GLY A 421 -25.19 2.93 10.50
N ALA A 422 -25.02 1.82 9.77
CA ALA A 422 -25.09 0.50 10.35
C ALA A 422 -23.72 0.09 10.93
N GLY A 423 -23.70 -0.45 12.16
CA GLY A 423 -22.49 -1.00 12.77
C GLY A 423 -21.36 0.02 12.90
N SER A 424 -20.20 -0.30 12.32
CA SER A 424 -18.98 0.51 12.34
C SER A 424 -18.73 1.31 11.05
N SER A 425 -19.69 1.30 10.10
CA SER A 425 -19.54 1.95 8.80
C SER A 425 -19.40 3.46 8.92
N LYS A 426 -18.62 4.06 8.02
CA LYS A 426 -18.38 5.50 7.97
C LYS A 426 -18.90 6.06 6.64
N THR A 427 -19.79 7.05 6.70
CA THR A 427 -20.36 7.65 5.50
C THR A 427 -20.18 9.16 5.48
N MET A 428 -19.78 9.68 4.33
CA MET A 428 -19.75 11.12 4.07
C MET A 428 -20.53 11.44 2.81
N PHE A 429 -21.43 12.42 2.94
CA PHE A 429 -22.08 13.06 1.81
C PHE A 429 -21.27 14.28 1.38
N ILE A 430 -20.92 14.33 0.10
CA ILE A 430 -20.40 15.51 -0.57
C ILE A 430 -21.58 16.13 -1.31
N ALA A 431 -22.19 17.14 -0.70
CA ALA A 431 -23.40 17.76 -1.23
C ALA A 431 -23.05 18.97 -2.11
N HIS A 432 -23.46 18.91 -3.37
CA HIS A 432 -23.19 19.93 -4.37
C HIS A 432 -24.36 20.91 -4.44
N VAL A 433 -24.04 22.19 -4.27
CA VAL A 433 -25.02 23.28 -4.39
C VAL A 433 -24.63 24.21 -5.53
N ASN A 434 -25.64 24.75 -6.21
CA ASN A 434 -25.47 25.75 -7.24
C ASN A 434 -26.23 27.02 -6.81
N PRO A 435 -25.54 28.05 -6.30
CA PRO A 435 -26.18 29.28 -5.83
C PRO A 435 -27.03 30.00 -6.89
N SER A 436 -26.85 29.71 -8.18
CA SER A 436 -27.71 30.24 -9.24
C SER A 436 -29.13 29.64 -9.23
N ASP A 437 -29.31 28.46 -8.63
CA ASP A 437 -30.60 27.79 -8.43
C ASP A 437 -30.95 27.76 -6.93
N ALA A 438 -31.69 28.77 -6.49
CA ALA A 438 -32.11 28.92 -5.10
C ALA A 438 -33.04 27.77 -4.65
N SER A 439 -33.90 27.26 -5.53
CA SER A 439 -34.88 26.20 -5.21
C SER A 439 -34.18 24.89 -4.88
N GLU A 440 -33.30 24.44 -5.77
CA GLU A 440 -32.58 23.17 -5.60
C GLU A 440 -31.50 23.28 -4.51
N THR A 441 -30.85 24.44 -4.38
CA THR A 441 -29.89 24.69 -3.30
C THR A 441 -30.56 24.57 -1.94
N LYS A 442 -31.72 25.21 -1.74
CA LYS A 442 -32.48 25.07 -0.49
C LYS A 442 -32.81 23.61 -0.16
N ARG A 443 -33.35 22.87 -1.13
CA ARG A 443 -33.73 21.46 -0.94
C ARG A 443 -32.53 20.58 -0.59
N THR A 444 -31.38 20.88 -1.20
CA THR A 444 -30.12 20.18 -0.92
C THR A 444 -29.68 20.45 0.50
N LEU A 445 -29.62 21.73 0.91
CA LEU A 445 -29.23 22.14 2.27
C LEU A 445 -30.17 21.59 3.35
N GLU A 446 -31.49 21.64 3.14
CA GLU A 446 -32.48 21.11 4.09
C GLU A 446 -32.32 19.60 4.28
N PHE A 447 -32.15 18.85 3.18
CA PHE A 447 -31.97 17.40 3.25
C PHE A 447 -30.64 17.02 3.93
N THR A 448 -29.57 17.74 3.64
CA THR A 448 -28.25 17.40 4.19
C THR A 448 -28.08 17.86 5.63
N ALA A 449 -28.79 18.91 6.06
CA ALA A 449 -28.91 19.24 7.48
C ALA A 449 -29.72 18.18 8.26
N ASP A 450 -30.78 17.65 7.63
CA ASP A 450 -31.55 16.52 8.17
C ASP A 450 -30.67 15.27 8.36
N LEU A 451 -29.75 15.01 7.42
CA LEU A 451 -28.75 13.93 7.46
C LEU A 451 -27.75 14.10 8.60
N ARG A 452 -27.13 15.27 8.73
CA ARG A 452 -26.11 15.51 9.76
C ARG A 452 -26.64 15.31 11.18
N SER A 453 -27.90 15.67 11.40
CA SER A 453 -28.55 15.56 12.71
C SER A 453 -28.96 14.12 13.08
N THR A 454 -28.63 13.11 12.27
CA THR A 454 -28.81 11.70 12.63
C THR A 454 -27.67 11.24 13.56
N ASN A 455 -27.87 11.33 14.88
CA ASN A 455 -27.08 10.54 15.82
C ASN A 455 -27.54 9.08 15.74
N ILE A 456 -27.02 8.35 14.76
CA ILE A 456 -27.26 6.90 14.65
C ILE A 456 -26.43 6.24 15.74
N GLY A 457 -27.09 5.93 16.87
CA GLY A 457 -26.44 5.24 17.99
C GLY A 457 -25.95 3.85 17.58
N LYS A 458 -24.98 3.31 18.33
CA LYS A 458 -24.46 1.95 18.12
C LYS A 458 -25.61 0.95 18.00
N ALA A 459 -25.61 0.16 16.92
CA ALA A 459 -26.63 -0.84 16.66
C ALA A 459 -26.73 -1.83 17.83
N THR A 460 -27.94 -2.02 18.35
CA THR A 460 -28.24 -3.09 19.31
C THR A 460 -28.32 -4.39 18.52
N VAL A 461 -27.49 -5.36 18.88
CA VAL A 461 -27.60 -6.73 18.36
C VAL A 461 -28.99 -7.24 18.73
N GLN A 462 -29.85 -7.49 17.73
CA GLN A 462 -31.05 -8.27 17.95
C GLN A 462 -30.62 -9.72 18.20
N THR A 463 -30.55 -10.11 19.47
CA THR A 463 -30.53 -11.52 19.86
C THR A 463 -31.89 -12.09 19.47
N GLY A 464 -31.94 -12.93 18.43
CA GLY A 464 -33.14 -13.66 18.05
C GLY A 464 -33.62 -14.53 19.20
N GLN A 465 -34.90 -14.42 19.53
CA GLN A 465 -35.65 -15.46 20.25
C GLN A 465 -36.11 -16.52 19.26
#